data_AF-A0A117T1C2-F1
#
_entry.id   AF-A0A117T1C2-F1
#
_cell.length_a   1.000
_cell.length_b   1.000
_cell.length_c   1.000
_cell.angle_alpha   90.00
_cell.angle_beta   90.00
_cell.angle_gamma   90.00
#
_symmetry.space_group_name_H-M   'P 1'
#
loop_
_entity.id
_entity.type
_entity.pdbx_description
1 polymer ?
#
loop_
_entity_poly.entity_id
_entity_poly.type
_entity_poly.pdbx_seq_one_letter_code
_entity_poly.pdbx_strand_id
1 'polypeptide(L)'
;MADLERENEEMLQLVSSIKQQSQSTKAALQEEIALLREQVAGLEKTTMLLDARLTAEEKGLLQLTAFTKDNAARQPADDASGGAESAPAPKPKPVSSIKLRYPRLFELHEQGKSIDSIAKTAGLQRGEVQLILQLAKQEESV
;
A
#
# COMPACT_ATOMS: atom_id res chain seq x y z
N MET A 1 -34.60 -55.26 18.24
CA MET A 1 -33.53 -55.47 17.24
C MET A 1 -33.72 -54.53 16.05
N ALA A 2 -34.92 -54.51 15.43
CA ALA A 2 -35.23 -53.59 14.32
C ALA A 2 -34.98 -52.09 14.60
N ASP A 3 -35.24 -51.60 15.82
CA ASP A 3 -35.00 -50.18 16.15
C ASP A 3 -33.51 -49.82 16.20
N LEU A 4 -32.64 -50.74 16.66
CA LEU A 4 -31.18 -50.53 16.71
C LEU A 4 -30.55 -50.58 15.32
N GLU A 5 -31.09 -51.41 14.42
CA GLU A 5 -30.66 -51.46 13.02
C GLU A 5 -31.04 -50.16 12.29
N ARG A 6 -32.24 -49.65 12.54
CA ARG A 6 -32.71 -48.38 12.00
C ARG A 6 -31.90 -47.18 12.51
N GLU A 7 -31.60 -47.13 13.81
CA GLU A 7 -30.76 -46.06 14.39
C GLU A 7 -29.34 -46.07 13.81
N ASN A 8 -28.77 -47.25 13.56
CA ASN A 8 -27.47 -47.38 12.89
C ASN A 8 -27.51 -46.91 11.43
N GLU A 9 -28.58 -47.23 10.69
CA GLU A 9 -28.79 -46.72 9.33
C GLU A 9 -28.91 -45.19 9.30
N GLU A 10 -29.64 -44.60 10.24
CA GLU A 10 -29.80 -43.15 10.39
C GLU A 10 -28.45 -42.49 10.74
N MET A 11 -27.65 -43.08 11.63
CA MET A 11 -26.28 -42.61 11.91
C MET A 11 -25.36 -42.70 10.70
N LEU A 12 -25.41 -43.79 9.94
CA LEU A 12 -24.60 -43.96 8.72
C LEU A 12 -24.98 -42.92 7.66
N GLN A 13 -26.27 -42.67 7.47
CA GLN A 13 -26.77 -41.63 6.57
C GLN A 13 -26.28 -40.25 7.04
N LEU A 14 -26.40 -39.92 8.32
CA LEU A 14 -25.92 -38.66 8.87
C LEU A 14 -24.40 -38.49 8.64
N VAL A 15 -23.59 -39.49 8.98
CA VAL A 15 -22.13 -39.46 8.78
C VAL A 15 -21.79 -39.31 7.30
N SER A 16 -22.50 -39.99 6.40
CA SER A 16 -22.29 -39.85 4.95
C SER A 16 -22.60 -38.42 4.47
N SER A 17 -23.69 -37.82 4.96
CA SER A 17 -24.08 -36.46 4.61
C SER A 17 -23.09 -35.43 5.13
N ILE A 18 -22.60 -35.59 6.37
CA ILE A 18 -21.56 -34.74 6.96
C ILE A 18 -20.26 -34.88 6.16
N LYS A 19 -19.88 -36.10 5.78
CA LYS A 19 -18.70 -36.35 4.96
C LYS A 19 -18.82 -35.69 3.59
N GLN A 20 -19.97 -35.80 2.94
CA GLN A 20 -20.23 -35.17 1.65
C GLN A 20 -20.20 -33.63 1.75
N GLN A 21 -20.85 -33.07 2.78
CA GLN A 21 -20.84 -31.63 3.03
C GLN A 21 -19.42 -31.14 3.32
N SER A 22 -18.66 -31.86 4.15
CA SER A 22 -17.26 -31.54 4.46
C SER A 22 -16.36 -31.59 3.22
N GLN A 23 -16.57 -32.57 2.33
CA GLN A 23 -15.86 -32.63 1.06
C GLN A 23 -16.23 -31.46 0.14
N SER A 24 -17.51 -31.10 0.07
CA SER A 24 -17.98 -29.97 -0.73
C SER A 24 -17.40 -28.64 -0.24
N THR A 25 -17.40 -28.40 1.08
CA THR A 25 -16.84 -27.17 1.65
C THR A 25 -15.33 -27.11 1.46
N LYS A 26 -14.63 -28.24 1.63
CA LYS A 26 -13.20 -28.32 1.36
C LYS A 26 -12.89 -28.01 -0.11
N ALA A 27 -13.68 -28.51 -1.05
CA ALA A 27 -13.49 -28.23 -2.47
C ALA A 27 -13.69 -26.73 -2.79
N ALA A 28 -14.75 -26.12 -2.27
CA ALA A 28 -15.01 -24.69 -2.45
C ALA A 28 -13.88 -23.81 -1.87
N LEU A 29 -13.38 -24.13 -0.67
CA LEU A 29 -12.24 -23.43 -0.07
C LEU A 29 -10.96 -23.60 -0.88
N GLN A 30 -10.72 -24.79 -1.45
CA GLN A 30 -9.57 -25.03 -2.31
C GLN A 30 -9.63 -24.19 -3.60
N GLU A 31 -10.81 -24.02 -4.17
CA GLU A 31 -11.02 -23.17 -5.34
C GLU A 31 -10.80 -21.69 -5.00
N GLU A 32 -11.34 -21.21 -3.88
CA GLU A 32 -11.11 -19.83 -3.42
C GLU A 32 -9.62 -19.54 -3.16
N ILE A 33 -8.91 -20.49 -2.53
CA ILE A 33 -7.46 -20.39 -2.33
C ILE A 33 -6.72 -20.34 -3.67
N ALA A 34 -7.16 -21.10 -4.68
CA ALA A 34 -6.54 -21.08 -6.01
C ALA A 34 -6.73 -19.71 -6.68
N LEU A 35 -7.94 -19.14 -6.62
CA LEU A 35 -8.23 -17.81 -7.16
C LEU A 35 -7.43 -16.71 -6.46
N LEU A 36 -7.34 -16.74 -5.12
CA LEU A 36 -6.54 -15.78 -4.36
C LEU A 36 -5.05 -15.86 -4.72
N ARG A 37 -4.51 -17.07 -4.89
CA ARG A 37 -3.12 -17.26 -5.33
C ARG A 37 -2.88 -16.69 -6.73
N GLU A 38 -3.82 -16.87 -7.64
CA GLU A 38 -3.75 -16.29 -8.98
C GLU A 38 -3.77 -14.75 -8.93
N GLN A 39 -4.65 -14.18 -8.12
CA GLN A 39 -4.71 -12.73 -7.93
C GLN A 39 -3.40 -12.16 -7.34
N VAL A 40 -2.82 -12.83 -6.35
CA VAL A 40 -1.52 -12.44 -5.77
C VAL A 40 -0.42 -12.50 -6.82
N ALA A 41 -0.33 -13.58 -7.60
CA ALA A 41 0.65 -13.70 -8.68
C ALA A 41 0.47 -12.60 -9.75
N GLY A 42 -0.78 -12.23 -10.05
CA GLY A 42 -1.10 -11.11 -10.94
C GLY A 42 -0.59 -9.77 -10.38
N LEU A 43 -0.87 -9.48 -9.11
CA LEU A 43 -0.41 -8.27 -8.43
C LEU A 43 1.12 -8.21 -8.36
N GLU A 44 1.79 -9.29 -7.97
CA GLU A 44 3.25 -9.39 -7.95
C GLU A 44 3.86 -9.06 -9.32
N LYS A 45 3.29 -9.60 -10.39
CA LYS A 45 3.72 -9.29 -11.76
C LYS A 45 3.53 -7.81 -12.10
N THR A 46 2.42 -7.19 -11.70
CA THR A 46 2.20 -5.75 -11.95
C THR A 46 3.20 -4.89 -11.18
N THR A 47 3.49 -5.23 -9.93
CA THR A 47 4.50 -4.54 -9.12
C THR A 47 5.88 -4.67 -9.74
N MET A 48 6.28 -5.89 -10.15
CA MET A 48 7.56 -6.10 -10.85
C MET A 48 7.68 -5.27 -12.13
N LEU A 49 6.59 -5.11 -12.89
CA LEU A 49 6.60 -4.29 -14.11
C LEU A 49 6.73 -2.80 -13.79
N LEU A 50 6.02 -2.33 -12.75
CA LEU A 50 6.12 -0.94 -12.29
C LEU A 50 7.51 -0.63 -11.75
N ASP A 51 8.11 -1.52 -10.96
CA ASP A 51 9.47 -1.36 -10.45
C ASP A 51 10.50 -1.35 -11.59
N ALA A 52 10.36 -2.23 -12.58
CA ALA A 52 11.22 -2.24 -13.76
C ALA A 52 11.11 -0.93 -14.56
N ARG A 53 9.90 -0.37 -14.68
CA ARG A 53 9.68 0.93 -15.33
C ARG A 53 10.29 2.07 -14.51
N LEU A 54 10.06 2.10 -13.21
CA LEU A 54 10.56 3.13 -12.31
C LEU A 54 12.08 3.16 -12.32
N THR A 55 12.72 1.99 -12.21
CA THR A 55 14.19 1.88 -12.30
C THR A 55 14.75 2.30 -13.67
N ALA A 56 14.00 2.10 -14.76
CA ALA A 56 14.38 2.62 -16.08
C ALA A 56 14.27 4.15 -16.16
N GLU A 57 13.19 4.72 -15.63
CA GLU A 57 12.99 6.18 -15.55
C GLU A 57 14.05 6.84 -14.65
N GLU A 58 14.39 6.24 -13.50
CA GLU A 58 15.48 6.70 -12.62
C GLU A 58 16.84 6.70 -13.32
N LYS A 59 17.17 5.64 -14.05
CA LYS A 59 18.42 5.57 -14.84
C LYS A 59 18.44 6.63 -15.94
N GLY A 60 17.30 6.89 -16.60
CA GLY A 60 17.17 7.96 -17.60
C GLY A 60 17.41 9.34 -16.98
N LEU A 61 16.85 9.61 -15.80
CA LEU A 61 17.06 10.86 -15.06
C LEU A 61 18.52 11.02 -14.60
N LEU A 62 19.15 9.95 -14.09
CA LEU A 62 20.57 9.97 -13.72
C LEU A 62 21.49 10.25 -14.92
N GLN A 63 21.20 9.68 -16.08
CA GLN A 63 21.94 9.99 -17.31
C GLN A 63 21.75 11.43 -17.77
N LEU A 64 20.53 11.97 -17.70
CA LEU A 64 20.25 13.35 -18.06
C LEU A 64 20.96 14.33 -17.11
N THR A 65 20.89 14.07 -15.80
CA THR A 65 21.59 14.89 -14.79
C THR A 65 23.11 14.83 -14.96
N ALA A 66 23.69 13.67 -15.27
CA ALA A 66 25.10 13.53 -15.61
C ALA A 66 25.47 14.33 -16.87
N PHE A 67 24.68 14.22 -17.95
CA PHE A 67 24.88 15.00 -19.18
C PHE A 67 24.82 16.52 -18.93
N THR A 68 23.87 17.00 -18.13
CA THR A 68 23.78 18.43 -17.79
C THR A 68 24.97 18.91 -16.94
N LYS A 69 25.52 18.04 -16.08
CA LYS A 69 26.67 18.36 -15.24
C LYS A 69 27.97 18.43 -16.05
N ASP A 70 28.15 17.52 -17.01
CA ASP A 70 29.28 17.55 -17.96
C ASP A 70 29.19 18.73 -18.94
N ASN A 71 27.99 19.17 -19.30
CA ASN A 71 27.79 20.35 -20.15
C ASN A 71 28.02 21.67 -19.38
N ALA A 72 27.58 21.75 -18.12
CA ALA A 72 27.85 22.89 -17.24
C ALA A 72 29.35 23.06 -16.91
N ALA A 73 30.13 21.97 -16.90
CA ALA A 73 31.58 22.01 -16.69
C ALA A 73 32.39 22.45 -17.94
N ARG A 74 31.73 22.69 -19.08
CA ARG A 74 32.36 23.14 -20.34
C ARG A 74 32.05 24.60 -20.72
N GLN A 75 31.35 25.36 -19.87
CA GLN A 75 31.23 26.81 -20.07
C GLN A 75 32.54 27.50 -19.63
N PRO A 76 33.29 28.12 -20.55
CA PRO A 76 34.38 29.00 -20.14
C PRO A 76 33.77 30.16 -19.35
N ALA A 77 34.35 30.43 -18.19
CA ALA A 77 34.11 31.64 -17.44
C ALA A 77 34.62 32.82 -18.29
N ASP A 78 33.69 33.50 -18.97
CA ASP A 78 33.95 34.78 -19.62
C ASP A 78 32.95 35.82 -19.11
N ASP A 79 33.55 36.79 -18.44
CA ASP A 79 33.18 38.19 -18.21
C ASP A 79 31.77 38.66 -17.82
N ALA A 80 31.79 39.36 -16.67
CA ALA A 80 31.21 40.68 -16.39
C ALA A 80 29.75 41.04 -16.76
N SER A 81 29.03 41.34 -15.67
CA SER A 81 28.22 42.55 -15.46
C SER A 81 27.02 42.83 -16.38
N GLY A 82 25.83 42.74 -15.80
CA GLY A 82 24.66 43.48 -16.27
C GLY A 82 23.35 42.71 -16.17
N GLY A 83 22.37 43.30 -15.47
CA GLY A 83 20.97 42.90 -15.61
C GLY A 83 20.32 42.45 -14.31
N ALA A 84 19.90 43.42 -13.50
CA ALA A 84 18.81 43.21 -12.55
C ALA A 84 17.53 42.95 -13.36
N GLU A 85 17.15 41.69 -13.51
CA GLU A 85 15.81 41.29 -13.94
C GLU A 85 15.23 40.32 -12.92
N SER A 86 14.08 40.72 -12.37
CA SER A 86 13.30 40.00 -11.37
C SER A 86 12.88 38.62 -11.90
N ALA A 87 13.50 37.56 -11.36
CA ALA A 87 12.99 36.20 -11.51
C ALA A 87 11.93 35.94 -10.42
N PRO A 88 10.77 35.37 -10.77
CA PRO A 88 9.64 35.21 -9.86
C PRO A 88 9.94 34.19 -8.77
N ALA A 89 9.42 34.47 -7.58
CA ALA A 89 9.52 33.63 -6.39
C ALA A 89 9.30 32.13 -6.70
N PRO A 90 10.11 31.23 -6.15
CA PRO A 90 9.86 29.80 -6.27
C PRO A 90 8.52 29.50 -5.61
N LYS A 91 7.53 29.10 -6.41
CA LYS A 91 6.27 28.55 -5.88
C LYS A 91 6.65 27.41 -4.92
N PRO A 92 6.31 27.49 -3.62
CA PRO A 92 6.59 26.39 -2.72
C PRO A 92 5.83 25.18 -3.25
N LYS A 93 6.55 24.07 -3.44
CA LYS A 93 5.93 22.77 -3.69
C LYS A 93 4.84 22.61 -2.62
N PRO A 94 3.59 22.27 -2.96
CA PRO A 94 2.61 21.96 -1.94
C PRO A 94 3.17 20.73 -1.23
N VAL A 95 3.76 20.94 -0.06
CA VAL A 95 4.14 19.86 0.84
C VAL A 95 2.81 19.21 1.14
N SER A 96 2.54 18.06 0.52
CA SER A 96 1.33 17.29 0.80
C SER A 96 1.50 16.76 2.22
N SER A 97 1.19 17.64 3.17
CA SER A 97 1.33 17.39 4.59
C SER A 97 0.66 16.06 4.91
N ILE A 98 1.27 15.29 5.79
CA ILE A 98 0.78 13.98 6.20
C ILE A 98 -0.68 14.08 6.70
N LYS A 99 -1.08 15.24 7.25
CA LYS A 99 -2.47 15.55 7.62
C LYS A 99 -3.45 15.54 6.42
N LEU A 100 -3.02 15.98 5.23
CA LEU A 100 -3.85 15.98 4.01
C LEU A 100 -4.04 14.60 3.40
N ARG A 101 -3.12 13.67 3.63
CA ARG A 101 -3.21 12.29 3.13
C ARG A 101 -4.10 11.40 4.00
N TYR A 102 -4.19 11.71 5.29
CA TYR A 102 -4.96 10.93 6.25
C TYR A 102 -5.93 11.78 7.09
N PRO A 103 -6.78 12.64 6.49
CA PRO A 103 -7.63 13.56 7.25
C PRO A 103 -8.56 12.82 8.21
N ARG A 104 -9.10 11.68 7.75
CA ARG A 104 -9.99 10.84 8.55
C ARG A 104 -9.31 10.21 9.77
N LEU A 105 -8.01 9.97 9.73
CA LEU A 105 -7.24 9.42 10.85
C LEU A 105 -7.09 10.48 11.95
N PHE A 106 -6.76 11.71 11.58
CA PHE A 106 -6.62 12.84 12.51
C PHE A 106 -7.96 13.21 13.15
N GLU A 107 -9.05 13.26 12.38
CA GLU A 107 -10.40 13.48 12.92
C GLU A 107 -10.76 12.46 14.02
N LEU A 108 -10.45 11.19 13.80
CA LEU A 108 -10.76 10.13 14.77
C LEU A 108 -9.86 10.22 16.01
N HIS A 109 -8.61 10.66 15.86
CA HIS A 109 -7.69 10.91 16.97
C HIS A 109 -8.10 12.14 17.80
N GLU A 110 -8.52 13.23 17.16
CA GLU A 110 -9.07 14.42 17.83
C GLU A 110 -10.38 14.13 18.57
N GLN A 111 -11.18 13.19 18.07
CA GLN A 111 -12.36 12.65 18.77
C GLN A 111 -12.00 11.78 20.01
N GLY A 112 -10.73 11.61 20.33
CA GLY A 112 -10.26 10.85 21.50
C GLY A 112 -10.39 9.34 21.35
N LYS A 113 -10.54 8.82 20.12
CA LYS A 113 -10.63 7.37 19.87
C LYS A 113 -9.27 6.71 20.06
N SER A 114 -9.26 5.48 20.60
CA SER A 114 -8.02 4.75 20.84
C SER A 114 -7.32 4.41 19.53
N ILE A 115 -5.98 4.35 19.56
CA ILE A 115 -5.15 4.02 18.39
C ILE A 115 -5.61 2.72 17.72
N ASP A 116 -6.00 1.72 18.50
CA ASP A 116 -6.49 0.43 18.00
C ASP A 116 -7.84 0.55 17.27
N SER A 117 -8.72 1.45 17.72
CA SER A 117 -10.00 1.70 17.04
C SER A 117 -9.81 2.47 15.74
N ILE A 118 -8.83 3.39 15.70
CA ILE A 118 -8.44 4.13 14.48
C ILE A 118 -7.82 3.17 13.47
N ALA A 119 -6.91 2.30 13.91
CA ALA A 119 -6.29 1.26 13.08
C ALA A 119 -7.35 0.37 12.42
N LYS A 120 -8.32 -0.13 13.21
CA LYS A 120 -9.44 -0.94 12.69
C LYS A 120 -10.34 -0.18 11.72
N THR A 121 -10.61 1.10 11.98
CA THR A 121 -11.53 1.90 11.16
C THR A 121 -10.89 2.39 9.86
N ALA A 122 -9.59 2.69 9.90
CA ALA A 122 -8.83 3.19 8.75
C ALA A 122 -8.16 2.06 7.95
N GLY A 123 -8.18 0.82 8.45
CA GLY A 123 -7.57 -0.35 7.79
C GLY A 123 -6.04 -0.38 7.87
N LEU A 124 -5.44 0.37 8.79
CA LEU A 124 -3.97 0.44 8.99
C LEU A 124 -3.54 -0.36 10.21
N GLN A 125 -2.25 -0.71 10.29
CA GLN A 125 -1.70 -1.35 11.48
C GLN A 125 -1.48 -0.33 12.62
N ARG A 126 -1.54 -0.78 13.88
CA ARG A 126 -1.31 0.07 15.07
C ARG A 126 0.00 0.87 14.98
N GLY A 127 1.06 0.22 14.47
CA GLY A 127 2.37 0.84 14.29
C GLY A 127 2.38 1.95 13.24
N GLU A 128 1.63 1.79 12.15
CA GLU A 128 1.52 2.79 11.09
C GLU A 128 0.73 4.02 11.57
N VAL A 129 -0.37 3.81 12.31
CA VAL A 129 -1.15 4.92 12.90
C VAL A 129 -0.27 5.74 13.86
N GLN A 130 0.53 5.08 14.69
CA GLN A 130 1.44 5.75 15.61
C GLN A 130 2.54 6.53 14.88
N LEU A 131 3.11 5.94 13.82
CA LEU A 131 4.14 6.58 13.01
C LEU A 131 3.60 7.81 12.27
N ILE A 132 2.39 7.72 11.70
CA ILE A 132 1.72 8.82 10.99
C ILE A 132 1.46 9.99 11.95
N LEU A 133 0.97 9.71 13.16
CA LEU A 133 0.76 10.75 14.18
C LEU A 133 2.08 11.42 14.60
N GLN A 134 3.15 10.64 14.75
CA GLN A 134 4.47 11.16 15.12
C GLN A 134 5.07 12.02 14.00
N LEU A 135 5.02 11.56 12.75
CA LEU A 135 5.53 12.32 11.61
C LEU A 135 4.76 13.61 11.40
N ALA A 136 3.42 13.60 11.56
CA ALA A 136 2.63 14.82 11.45
C ALA A 136 2.95 15.84 12.55
N LYS A 137 3.31 15.39 13.75
CA LYS A 137 3.79 16.27 14.84
C LYS A 137 5.18 16.84 14.54
N GLN A 138 6.04 16.07 13.87
CA GLN A 138 7.35 16.55 13.42
C GLN A 138 7.20 17.57 12.27
N GLU A 139 6.28 17.37 11.34
CA GLU A 139 6.00 18.33 10.26
C GLU A 139 5.44 19.68 10.78
N GLU A 140 4.71 19.68 11.90
CA GLU A 140 4.19 20.92 12.51
C GLU A 140 5.24 21.66 13.34
N SER A 141 6.34 20.99 13.69
CA SER A 141 7.43 21.56 14.49
C SER A 141 8.59 22.10 13.65
N VAL A 142 8.52 22.00 12.31
CA VAL A 142 9.52 22.48 11.33
C VAL A 142 8.97 23.70 10.62
#